data_AF-A0A2K3MUR2-F1
#
_entry.id   AF-A0A2K3MUR2-F1
#
_cell.length_a   1.000
_cell.length_b   1.000
_cell.length_c   1.000
_cell.angle_alpha   90.00
_cell.angle_beta   90.00
_cell.angle_gamma   90.00
#
_symmetry.space_group_name_H-M   'P 1'
#
loop_
_entity.id
_entity.type
_entity.pdbx_description
1 polymer ?
#
loop_
_entity_poly.entity_id
_entity_poly.type
_entity_poly.pdbx_seq_one_letter_code
_entity_poly.pdbx_strand_id
1 'polypeptide(L)'
;MIPKQNMSSARSSLTSNRSSSPNSCNISVINENEVKFKIASCHCFLNENKAALVEMEGIPSKARNLPMNLLLGKLYRISRHSRAAVAIYKECLRHCPFILEAITALSELGSTAKDIISLFPQALENPLGLVDWYWLGTWECASLEV
;
A
#
# COMPACT_ATOMS: atom_id res chain seq x y z
N MET A 1 -4.35 -66.22 -23.20
CA MET A 1 -5.79 -66.03 -23.50
C MET A 1 -6.35 -64.97 -22.55
N ILE A 2 -7.06 -63.96 -23.09
CA ILE A 2 -8.00 -63.00 -22.40
C ILE A 2 -7.31 -61.88 -21.55
N PRO A 3 -7.75 -60.58 -21.56
CA PRO A 3 -7.18 -59.54 -22.43
C PRO A 3 -6.68 -58.26 -21.72
N LYS A 4 -6.13 -57.36 -22.53
CA LYS A 4 -5.45 -56.09 -22.26
C LYS A 4 -6.44 -54.96 -21.87
N GLN A 5 -6.20 -54.26 -20.76
CA GLN A 5 -6.87 -52.98 -20.43
C GLN A 5 -5.85 -51.84 -20.43
N ASN A 6 -6.06 -50.90 -21.35
CA ASN A 6 -5.29 -49.68 -21.55
C ASN A 6 -6.14 -48.53 -20.97
N MET A 7 -5.72 -47.90 -19.87
CA MET A 7 -6.43 -46.72 -19.33
C MET A 7 -6.09 -45.49 -20.18
N SER A 8 -6.93 -45.20 -21.16
CA SER A 8 -6.96 -43.92 -21.86
C SER A 8 -7.80 -42.92 -21.06
N SER A 9 -7.17 -42.05 -20.28
CA SER A 9 -7.82 -40.84 -19.76
C SER A 9 -8.02 -39.87 -20.92
N ALA A 10 -9.21 -39.91 -21.52
CA ALA A 10 -9.62 -38.96 -22.54
C ALA A 10 -9.68 -37.55 -21.94
N ARG A 11 -8.88 -36.63 -22.49
CA ARG A 11 -9.07 -35.19 -22.30
C ARG A 11 -10.35 -34.79 -23.03
N SER A 12 -11.44 -34.57 -22.29
CA SER A 12 -12.62 -33.92 -22.83
C SER A 12 -12.34 -32.43 -23.00
N SER A 13 -12.28 -32.00 -24.25
CA SER A 13 -12.26 -30.61 -24.68
C SER A 13 -13.52 -29.88 -24.20
N LEU A 14 -13.34 -28.78 -23.47
CA LEU A 14 -14.40 -27.88 -23.05
C LEU A 14 -14.98 -27.15 -24.27
N THR A 15 -16.12 -27.61 -24.80
CA THR A 15 -16.98 -26.76 -25.62
C THR A 15 -17.96 -26.04 -24.70
N SER A 16 -17.50 -24.95 -24.10
CA SER A 16 -18.38 -24.03 -23.37
C SER A 16 -18.94 -23.03 -24.39
N ASN A 17 -20.19 -23.26 -24.81
CA ASN A 17 -21.02 -22.27 -25.51
C ASN A 17 -21.37 -21.11 -24.55
N ARG A 18 -20.37 -20.31 -24.17
CA ARG A 18 -20.64 -19.01 -23.55
C ARG A 18 -20.81 -18.03 -24.69
N SER A 19 -22.08 -17.71 -24.92
CA SER A 19 -22.54 -16.53 -25.64
C SER A 19 -21.54 -15.39 -25.51
N SER A 20 -21.01 -14.97 -26.66
CA SER A 20 -20.17 -13.79 -26.82
C SER A 20 -21.00 -12.54 -26.50
N SER A 21 -21.18 -12.24 -25.21
CA SER A 21 -21.60 -10.91 -24.80
C SER A 21 -20.34 -10.05 -24.79
N PRO A 22 -20.23 -9.01 -25.63
CA PRO A 22 -19.15 -8.05 -25.53
C PRO A 22 -19.47 -7.14 -24.35
N ASN A 23 -19.35 -7.68 -23.14
CA ASN A 23 -19.18 -6.81 -21.99
C ASN A 23 -17.77 -6.24 -22.17
N SER A 24 -17.72 -5.07 -22.78
CA SER A 24 -16.64 -4.11 -22.65
C SER A 24 -16.49 -3.78 -21.16
N CYS A 25 -15.97 -4.72 -20.38
CA CYS A 25 -15.26 -4.38 -19.18
C CYS A 25 -14.15 -3.47 -19.71
N ASN A 26 -14.25 -2.18 -19.45
CA ASN A 26 -13.13 -1.27 -19.63
C ASN A 26 -11.91 -1.93 -18.99
N ILE A 27 -11.04 -2.56 -19.78
CA ILE A 27 -9.66 -2.87 -19.39
C ILE A 27 -8.96 -1.52 -19.43
N SER A 28 -9.45 -0.57 -18.63
CA SER A 28 -8.75 0.65 -18.33
C SER A 28 -7.51 0.18 -17.57
N VAL A 29 -6.39 0.09 -18.29
CA VAL A 29 -5.01 0.03 -17.80
C VAL A 29 -4.94 -0.46 -16.34
N ILE A 30 -5.03 -1.78 -16.12
CA ILE A 30 -4.92 -2.34 -14.77
C ILE A 30 -3.53 -2.01 -14.24
N ASN A 31 -3.46 -1.18 -13.20
CA ASN A 31 -2.21 -0.84 -12.55
C ASN A 31 -1.74 -2.01 -11.69
N GLU A 32 -0.69 -2.71 -12.15
CA GLU A 32 -0.12 -3.86 -11.45
C GLU A 32 0.28 -3.54 -9.98
N ASN A 33 0.75 -2.31 -9.73
CA ASN A 33 1.14 -1.88 -8.38
C ASN A 33 -0.07 -1.81 -7.45
N GLU A 34 -1.23 -1.38 -7.95
CA GLU A 34 -2.46 -1.32 -7.18
C GLU A 34 -2.99 -2.73 -6.88
N VAL A 35 -2.84 -3.66 -7.84
CA VAL A 35 -3.18 -5.08 -7.64
C VAL A 35 -2.33 -5.68 -6.52
N LYS A 36 -1.00 -5.50 -6.55
CA LYS A 36 -0.09 -5.94 -5.49
C LYS A 36 -0.45 -5.35 -4.13
N PHE A 37 -0.78 -4.06 -4.07
CA PHE A 37 -1.20 -3.42 -2.82
C PHE A 37 -2.50 -4.03 -2.27
N LYS A 38 -3.48 -4.33 -3.13
CA LYS A 38 -4.73 -4.99 -2.71
C LYS A 38 -4.48 -6.42 -2.21
N ILE A 39 -3.61 -7.19 -2.88
CA ILE A 39 -3.21 -8.54 -2.45
C ILE A 39 -2.51 -8.47 -1.08
N ALA A 40 -1.54 -7.56 -0.92
CA ALA A 40 -0.86 -7.36 0.35
C ALA A 40 -1.84 -6.99 1.49
N SER A 41 -2.83 -6.15 1.20
CA SER A 41 -3.87 -5.77 2.16
C SER A 41 -4.70 -6.98 2.61
N CYS A 42 -5.03 -7.89 1.69
CA CYS A 42 -5.70 -9.14 2.02
C CYS A 42 -4.84 -10.03 2.92
N HIS A 43 -3.54 -10.19 2.61
CA HIS A 43 -2.62 -10.94 3.47
C HIS A 43 -2.52 -10.33 4.88
N CYS A 44 -2.47 -9.00 4.99
CA CYS A 44 -2.51 -8.33 6.30
C CYS A 44 -3.80 -8.62 7.07
N PHE A 45 -4.94 -8.62 6.39
CA PHE A 45 -6.23 -8.96 7.02
C PHE A 45 -6.26 -10.41 7.53
N LEU A 46 -5.61 -11.33 6.81
CA LEU A 46 -5.42 -12.73 7.21
C LEU A 46 -4.28 -12.94 8.21
N ASN A 47 -3.62 -11.85 8.64
CA ASN A 47 -2.45 -11.86 9.52
C ASN A 47 -1.22 -12.61 8.95
N GLU A 48 -1.17 -12.79 7.62
CA GLU A 48 -0.07 -13.38 6.86
C GLU A 48 1.00 -12.33 6.52
N ASN A 49 1.52 -11.67 7.56
CA ASN A 49 2.37 -10.47 7.41
C ASN A 49 3.63 -10.68 6.56
N LYS A 50 4.18 -11.91 6.52
CA LYS A 50 5.35 -12.23 5.68
C LYS A 50 5.01 -12.18 4.19
N ALA A 51 3.86 -12.71 3.79
CA ALA A 51 3.40 -12.70 2.40
C ALA A 51 3.06 -11.26 1.97
N ALA A 52 2.37 -10.51 2.83
CA ALA A 52 2.08 -9.10 2.60
C ALA A 52 3.36 -8.27 2.38
N LEU A 53 4.42 -8.53 3.16
CA LEU A 53 5.69 -7.82 3.03
C LEU A 53 6.34 -8.09 1.67
N VAL A 54 6.36 -9.35 1.22
CA VAL A 54 6.92 -9.74 -0.10
C VAL A 54 6.20 -9.02 -1.24
N GLU A 55 4.87 -8.97 -1.20
CA GLU A 55 4.09 -8.26 -2.23
C GLU A 55 4.39 -6.75 -2.24
N MET A 56 4.49 -6.14 -1.07
CA MET A 56 4.78 -4.70 -0.94
C MET A 56 6.21 -4.33 -1.34
N GLU A 57 7.20 -5.17 -1.05
CA GLU A 57 8.59 -4.99 -1.50
C GLU A 57 8.72 -5.15 -3.02
N GLY A 58 7.80 -5.89 -3.65
CA GLY A 58 7.69 -6.02 -5.10
C GLY A 58 7.18 -4.75 -5.82
N ILE A 59 6.69 -3.74 -5.09
CA ILE A 59 6.27 -2.45 -5.65
C ILE A 59 7.46 -1.47 -5.60
N PRO A 60 7.93 -0.96 -6.75
CA PRO A 60 9.07 -0.06 -6.78
C PRO A 60 8.76 1.24 -6.04
N SER A 61 9.75 1.78 -5.32
CA SER A 61 9.60 2.98 -4.49
C SER A 61 8.99 4.18 -5.21
N LYS A 62 9.28 4.36 -6.50
CA LYS A 62 8.74 5.46 -7.31
C LYS A 62 7.25 5.31 -7.64
N ALA A 63 6.71 4.10 -7.56
CA ALA A 63 5.30 3.81 -7.82
C ALA A 63 4.45 3.73 -6.54
N ARG A 64 5.10 3.75 -5.36
CA ARG A 64 4.40 3.69 -4.08
C ARG A 64 3.76 5.04 -3.76
N ASN A 65 2.47 5.01 -3.52
CA ASN A 65 1.74 6.13 -2.95
C ASN A 65 1.81 6.10 -1.41
N LEU A 66 1.25 7.13 -0.78
CA LEU A 66 1.25 7.25 0.67
C LEU A 66 0.62 6.04 1.42
N PRO A 67 -0.58 5.54 1.07
CA PRO A 67 -1.16 4.38 1.76
C PRO A 67 -0.32 3.10 1.58
N MET A 68 0.30 2.91 0.41
CA MET A 68 1.27 1.82 0.21
C MET A 68 2.46 1.94 1.17
N ASN A 69 3.02 3.15 1.34
CA ASN A 69 4.12 3.39 2.27
C ASN A 69 3.71 3.14 3.73
N LEU A 70 2.51 3.54 4.14
CA LEU A 70 2.02 3.27 5.50
C LEU A 70 1.88 1.76 5.77
N LEU A 71 1.31 1.01 4.82
CA LEU A 71 1.20 -0.44 4.95
C LEU A 71 2.58 -1.10 5.04
N LEU A 72 3.53 -0.69 4.19
CA LEU A 72 4.90 -1.21 4.22
C LEU A 72 5.61 -0.86 5.54
N GLY A 73 5.41 0.34 6.07
CA GLY A 73 5.92 0.77 7.38
C GLY A 73 5.41 -0.14 8.50
N LYS A 74 4.10 -0.45 8.53
CA LYS A 74 3.50 -1.38 9.50
C LYS A 74 4.13 -2.77 9.40
N LEU A 75 4.29 -3.28 8.19
CA LEU A 75 4.86 -4.61 7.94
C LEU A 75 6.33 -4.70 8.39
N TYR A 76 7.13 -3.65 8.19
CA TYR A 76 8.49 -3.61 8.73
C TYR A 76 8.53 -3.59 10.25
N ARG A 77 7.58 -2.92 10.92
CA ARG A 77 7.49 -2.96 12.39
C ARG A 77 7.19 -4.37 12.89
N ILE A 78 6.21 -5.04 12.27
CA ILE A 78 5.83 -6.42 12.62
C ILE A 78 7.03 -7.36 12.41
N SER A 79 7.77 -7.16 11.33
CA SER A 79 8.95 -7.96 10.96
C SER A 79 10.23 -7.57 11.71
N ARG A 80 10.16 -6.62 12.65
CA ARG A 80 11.30 -6.11 13.44
C ARG A 80 12.41 -5.46 12.60
N HIS A 81 12.09 -4.96 11.43
CA HIS A 81 13.00 -4.20 10.56
C HIS A 81 12.96 -2.70 10.90
N SER A 82 13.33 -2.33 12.13
CA SER A 82 13.16 -0.96 12.66
C SER A 82 13.79 0.13 11.79
N ARG A 83 15.00 -0.10 11.24
CA ARG A 83 15.69 0.86 10.38
C ARG A 83 14.91 1.15 9.08
N ALA A 84 14.34 0.11 8.47
CA ALA A 84 13.54 0.24 7.26
C ALA A 84 12.20 0.92 7.56
N ALA A 85 11.56 0.56 8.69
CA ALA A 85 10.34 1.22 9.14
C ALA A 85 10.54 2.74 9.34
N VAL A 86 11.60 3.14 10.04
CA VAL A 86 11.93 4.57 10.23
C VAL A 86 12.08 5.29 8.89
N ALA A 87 12.81 4.72 7.94
CA ALA A 87 13.01 5.33 6.63
C ALA A 87 11.68 5.56 5.89
N ILE A 88 10.79 4.57 5.90
CA ILE A 88 9.48 4.67 5.23
C ILE A 88 8.56 5.68 5.94
N TYR A 89 8.50 5.68 7.26
CA TYR A 89 7.64 6.65 7.97
C TYR A 89 8.15 8.09 7.82
N LYS A 90 9.47 8.31 7.74
CA LYS A 90 10.02 9.63 7.39
C LYS A 90 9.55 10.07 6.00
N GLU A 91 9.55 9.17 5.02
CA GLU A 91 9.05 9.47 3.67
C GLU A 91 7.55 9.82 3.68
N CYS A 92 6.74 9.10 4.47
CA CYS A 92 5.32 9.43 4.64
C CYS A 92 5.12 10.87 5.13
N LEU A 93 5.93 11.35 6.08
CA LEU A 93 5.85 12.72 6.58
C LEU A 93 6.32 13.77 5.57
N ARG A 94 7.20 13.41 4.62
CA ARG A 94 7.56 14.30 3.50
C ARG A 94 6.41 14.48 2.51
N HIS A 95 5.55 13.46 2.35
CA HIS A 95 4.36 13.54 1.51
C HIS A 95 3.19 14.25 2.21
N CYS A 96 2.91 13.91 3.46
CA CYS A 96 1.88 14.57 4.26
C CYS A 96 2.33 14.64 5.73
N PRO A 97 2.56 15.86 6.27
CA PRO A 97 3.10 16.03 7.61
C PRO A 97 2.10 15.70 8.72
N PHE A 98 0.81 15.53 8.40
CA PHE A 98 -0.27 15.36 9.38
C PHE A 98 -0.63 13.89 9.69
N ILE A 99 0.13 12.94 9.17
CA ILE A 99 -0.14 11.51 9.40
C ILE A 99 0.32 11.13 10.80
N LEU A 100 -0.61 11.19 11.74
CA LEU A 100 -0.38 10.83 13.14
C LEU A 100 0.17 9.42 13.31
N GLU A 101 -0.26 8.48 12.45
CA GLU A 101 0.23 7.11 12.49
C GLU A 101 1.75 7.02 12.29
N ALA A 102 2.31 7.81 11.37
CA ALA A 102 3.73 7.85 11.10
C ALA A 102 4.50 8.55 12.23
N ILE A 103 3.94 9.61 12.81
CA ILE A 103 4.53 10.33 13.95
C ILE A 103 4.64 9.39 15.17
N THR A 104 3.54 8.71 15.50
CA THR A 104 3.50 7.74 16.61
C THR A 104 4.44 6.57 16.36
N ALA A 105 4.48 6.03 15.15
CA ALA A 105 5.40 4.95 14.84
C ALA A 105 6.88 5.39 14.96
N LEU A 106 7.22 6.61 14.54
CA LEU A 106 8.58 7.13 14.66
C LEU A 106 9.00 7.35 16.12
N SER A 107 8.09 7.82 16.98
CA SER A 107 8.38 8.00 18.42
C SER A 107 8.58 6.64 19.11
N GLU A 108 7.74 5.65 18.81
CA GLU A 108 7.86 4.27 19.32
C GLU A 108 9.14 3.58 18.84
N LEU A 109 9.66 3.96 17.66
CA LEU A 109 10.93 3.47 17.11
C LEU A 109 12.15 4.27 17.61
N GLY A 110 11.96 5.26 18.49
CA GLY A 110 13.04 6.00 19.15
C GLY A 110 13.54 7.24 18.39
N SER A 111 12.79 7.73 17.40
CA SER A 111 13.13 9.01 16.75
C SER A 111 12.90 10.17 17.72
N THR A 112 13.81 11.12 17.78
CA THR A 112 13.64 12.28 18.67
C THR A 112 12.58 13.24 18.11
N ALA A 113 11.92 13.99 18.99
CA ALA A 113 10.96 15.02 18.57
C ALA A 113 11.63 16.05 17.63
N LYS A 114 12.90 16.40 17.88
CA LYS A 114 13.67 17.30 17.00
C LYS A 114 13.82 16.74 15.59
N ASP A 115 14.13 15.45 15.46
CA ASP A 115 14.26 14.80 14.15
C ASP A 115 12.93 14.78 13.40
N ILE A 116 11.82 14.51 14.10
CA ILE A 116 10.49 14.48 13.49
C ILE A 116 10.07 15.89 13.05
N ILE A 117 10.23 16.89 13.92
CA ILE A 117 9.87 18.29 13.63
C ILE A 117 10.68 18.83 12.44
N SER A 118 11.95 18.44 12.30
CA SER A 118 12.80 18.86 11.18
C SER A 118 12.31 18.39 9.80
N LEU A 119 11.40 17.41 9.74
CA LEU A 119 10.80 16.93 8.49
C LEU A 119 9.66 17.83 8.03
N PHE A 120 9.09 18.65 8.92
CA PHE A 120 8.03 19.57 8.58
C PHE A 120 8.60 20.80 7.86
N PRO A 121 7.89 21.34 6.84
CA PRO A 121 8.27 22.61 6.25
C PRO A 121 8.40 23.69 7.33
N GLN A 122 9.49 24.45 7.33
CA GLN A 122 9.80 25.51 8.30
C GLN A 122 8.77 26.67 8.33
N ALA A 123 7.69 26.59 7.56
CA ALA A 123 6.59 27.57 7.55
C ALA A 123 5.82 27.65 8.89
N LEU A 124 6.07 26.72 9.82
CA LEU A 124 5.47 26.65 11.15
C LEU A 124 6.00 27.68 12.17
N GLU A 125 7.06 28.44 11.87
CA GLU A 125 7.57 29.49 12.78
C GLU A 125 6.79 30.82 12.72
N ASN A 126 5.81 30.97 11.83
CA ASN A 126 4.94 32.14 11.79
C ASN A 126 3.59 31.83 12.46
N PRO A 127 3.29 32.38 13.65
CA PRO A 127 2.04 32.08 14.39
C PRO A 127 0.77 32.50 13.64
N LEU A 128 0.88 33.43 12.68
CA LEU A 128 -0.24 33.90 11.85
C LEU A 128 -0.47 33.03 10.60
N GLY A 129 0.50 32.21 10.18
CA GLY A 129 0.35 31.31 9.04
C GLY A 129 -0.31 29.99 9.40
N LEU A 130 -0.19 29.54 10.66
CA LEU A 130 -0.70 28.24 11.10
C LEU A 130 -2.21 28.07 10.92
N VAL A 131 -2.98 29.13 11.19
CA VAL A 131 -4.43 29.13 10.96
C VAL A 131 -4.78 29.10 9.48
N ASP A 132 -4.07 29.85 8.64
CA ASP A 132 -4.29 29.82 7.20
C ASP A 132 -3.93 28.47 6.59
N TRP A 133 -2.80 27.85 6.95
CA TRP A 133 -2.39 26.53 6.45
C TRP A 133 -3.22 25.38 7.01
N TYR A 134 -3.73 25.46 8.25
CA TYR A 134 -4.62 24.44 8.80
C TYR A 134 -6.00 24.49 8.15
N TRP A 135 -6.53 25.69 7.89
CA TRP A 135 -7.72 25.87 7.05
C TRP A 135 -7.45 25.48 5.60
N LEU A 136 -6.25 25.78 5.07
CA LEU A 136 -5.85 25.39 3.70
C LEU A 136 -5.82 23.89 3.50
N GLY A 137 -5.08 23.21 4.37
CA GLY A 137 -4.96 21.76 4.36
C GLY A 137 -6.31 21.08 4.61
N THR A 138 -7.20 21.65 5.42
CA THR A 138 -8.54 21.05 5.64
C THR A 138 -9.47 21.24 4.45
N TRP A 139 -9.46 22.36 3.72
CA TRP A 139 -10.28 22.51 2.51
C TRP A 139 -9.74 21.72 1.30
N GLU A 140 -8.43 21.57 1.22
CA GLU A 140 -7.78 20.83 0.13
C GLU A 140 -7.87 19.31 0.37
N CYS A 141 -7.78 18.86 1.64
CA CYS A 141 -8.10 17.46 1.99
C CYS A 141 -9.60 17.14 1.78
N ALA A 142 -10.51 18.06 2.11
CA ALA A 142 -11.95 17.86 1.92
C ALA A 142 -12.37 17.85 0.44
N SER A 143 -11.60 18.50 -0.45
CA SER A 143 -11.88 18.50 -1.91
C SER A 143 -11.41 17.23 -2.63
N LEU A 144 -10.55 16.42 -2.01
CA LEU A 144 -10.05 15.16 -2.55
C LEU A 144 -10.96 13.95 -2.22
N GLU A 145 -12.07 14.17 -1.52
CA GLU A 145 -13.11 13.18 -1.21
C GLU A 145 -14.43 13.38 -1.99
N VAL A 146 -14.42 14.16 -3.08
CA VAL A 146 -15.57 14.28 -4.01
C VAL A 146 -15.26 13.66 -5.37
#